data_AF-A0A7C8MAH3-F1
#
_entry.id   AF-A0A7C8MAH3-F1
#
_cell.length_a   1.000
_cell.length_b   1.000
_cell.length_c   1.000
_cell.angle_alpha   90.00
_cell.angle_beta   90.00
_cell.angle_gamma   90.00
#
_symmetry.space_group_name_H-M   'P 1'
#
loop_
_entity.id
_entity.type
_entity.pdbx_description
1 polymer ?
#
loop_
_entity_poly.entity_id
_entity_poly.type
_entity_poly.pdbx_seq_one_letter_code
_entity_poly.pdbx_strand_id
1 'polypeptide(L)'
;MALPLVFTLPPSNRHEIILLDTSSAKPPTLKALNKQITDAMAGSPNCAEFLSKYKSATPEPIQEIRIHWSTACGRDRAAWPEHTVVTDRNWGAIIELLKVAPGKDVLEIKMGTEGVGAELVAI
;
A
#
# COMPACT_ATOMS: atom_id res chain seq x y z
N MET A 1 15.42 -12.06 -2.60
CA MET A 1 14.41 -12.24 -3.67
C MET A 1 13.59 -10.97 -3.71
N ALA A 2 13.28 -10.44 -4.89
CA ALA A 2 12.47 -9.24 -5.01
C ALA A 2 11.00 -9.62 -5.26
N LEU A 3 10.08 -8.96 -4.56
CA LEU A 3 8.64 -9.14 -4.69
C LEU A 3 8.04 -7.86 -5.29
N PRO A 4 7.47 -7.91 -6.51
CA PRO A 4 6.78 -6.75 -7.08
C PRO A 4 5.48 -6.48 -6.32
N LEU A 5 5.32 -5.23 -5.88
CA LEU A 5 4.09 -4.73 -5.27
C LEU A 5 3.47 -3.70 -6.21
N VAL A 6 2.18 -3.85 -6.47
CA VAL A 6 1.36 -2.85 -7.16
C VAL A 6 0.63 -2.04 -6.10
N PHE A 7 0.67 -0.71 -6.18
CA PHE A 7 -0.10 0.14 -5.29
C PHE A 7 -0.87 1.24 -6.03
N THR A 8 -1.86 1.82 -5.36
CA THR A 8 -2.66 2.94 -5.84
C THR A 8 -2.91 3.95 -4.73
N LEU A 9 -3.20 5.19 -5.13
CA LEU A 9 -3.48 6.33 -4.25
C LEU A 9 -4.86 6.88 -4.59
N PRO A 10 -5.95 6.44 -3.93
CA PRO A 10 -7.29 6.92 -4.24
C PRO A 10 -7.39 8.45 -4.13
N PRO A 11 -8.09 9.15 -5.06
CA PRO A 11 -8.92 8.61 -6.12
C PRO A 11 -8.19 8.36 -7.46
N SER A 12 -6.86 8.27 -7.47
CA SER A 12 -6.10 7.98 -8.69
C SER A 12 -6.50 6.62 -9.28
N ASN A 13 -6.69 6.60 -10.61
CA ASN A 13 -6.91 5.37 -11.38
C ASN A 13 -5.60 4.78 -11.91
N ARG A 14 -4.45 5.32 -11.48
CA ARG A 14 -3.13 4.86 -11.92
C ARG A 14 -2.49 4.03 -10.82
N HIS A 15 -1.92 2.91 -11.24
CA HIS A 15 -1.05 2.13 -10.38
C HIS A 15 0.37 2.67 -10.43
N GLU A 16 1.08 2.49 -9.32
CA GLU A 16 2.52 2.55 -9.25
C GLU A 16 3.06 1.21 -8.76
N ILE A 17 4.33 0.92 -9.06
CA ILE A 17 4.94 -0.38 -8.81
C ILE A 17 6.29 -0.19 -8.11
N ILE A 18 6.50 -0.94 -7.04
CA ILE A 18 7.79 -1.01 -6.34
C ILE A 18 8.27 -2.45 -6.21
N LEU A 19 9.59 -2.63 -6.08
CA LEU A 19 10.19 -3.92 -5.77
C LEU A 19 10.53 -3.97 -4.28
N LEU A 20 9.84 -4.84 -3.54
CA LEU A 20 10.13 -5.10 -2.14
C LEU A 20 11.24 -6.14 -2.03
N ASP A 21 12.33 -5.82 -1.33
CA ASP A 21 13.34 -6.83 -1.03
C ASP A 21 12.89 -7.76 0.11
N THR A 22 12.84 -9.05 -0.20
CA THR A 22 12.50 -10.14 0.74
C THR A 22 13.64 -11.15 0.86
N SER A 23 14.86 -10.76 0.47
CA SER A 23 16.08 -11.60 0.56
C SER A 23 16.52 -11.93 1.98
N SER A 24 16.17 -11.09 2.95
CA SER A 24 16.61 -11.21 4.34
C SER A 24 15.83 -12.28 5.09
N ALA A 25 16.44 -12.86 6.12
CA ALA A 25 15.81 -13.84 7.01
C ALA A 25 14.61 -13.29 7.82
N LYS A 26 14.41 -11.97 7.81
CA LYS A 26 13.27 -11.28 8.43
C LYS A 26 12.48 -10.53 7.36
N PRO A 27 11.14 -10.51 7.44
CA PRO A 27 10.34 -9.69 6.55
C PRO A 27 10.67 -8.20 6.72
N PRO A 28 10.66 -7.40 5.64
CA PRO A 28 10.85 -5.96 5.73
C PRO A 28 9.78 -5.32 6.61
N THR A 29 10.14 -4.26 7.34
CA THR A 29 9.20 -3.57 8.26
C THR A 29 8.22 -2.67 7.50
N LEU A 30 7.05 -2.38 8.09
CA LEU A 30 6.13 -1.40 7.49
C LEU A 30 6.74 0.00 7.41
N LYS A 31 7.60 0.38 8.36
CA LYS A 31 8.34 1.64 8.27
C LYS A 31 9.22 1.72 7.01
N ALA A 32 9.90 0.62 6.66
CA ALA A 32 10.70 0.55 5.43
C ALA A 32 9.82 0.62 4.18
N LEU A 33 8.68 -0.09 4.18
CA LEU A 33 7.69 -0.03 3.11
C LEU A 33 7.15 1.40 2.92
N ASN A 34 6.75 2.07 4.01
CA ASN A 34 6.23 3.43 3.98
C ASN A 34 7.23 4.42 3.40
N LYS A 35 8.50 4.31 3.79
CA LYS A 35 9.58 5.11 3.21
C LYS A 35 9.70 4.86 1.71
N GLN A 36 9.71 3.59 1.29
CA GLN A 36 9.86 3.22 -0.12
C GLN A 36 8.68 3.72 -0.98
N ILE A 37 7.45 3.60 -0.49
CA ILE A 37 6.25 4.13 -1.17
C ILE A 37 6.36 5.66 -1.28
N THR A 38 6.76 6.34 -0.20
CA THR A 38 6.95 7.81 -0.20
C THR A 38 8.01 8.26 -1.19
N ASP A 39 9.15 7.57 -1.22
CA ASP A 39 10.24 7.82 -2.16
C ASP A 39 9.76 7.58 -3.61
N ALA A 40 8.96 6.54 -3.88
CA ALA A 40 8.42 6.24 -5.20
C ALA A 40 7.37 7.27 -5.67
N MET A 41 6.58 7.82 -4.74
CA MET A 41 5.63 8.89 -5.02
C MET A 41 6.34 10.18 -5.47
N ALA A 42 7.46 10.52 -4.83
CA ALA A 42 8.23 11.74 -5.07
C ALA A 42 8.97 11.72 -6.43
N GLY A 43 8.23 11.87 -7.52
CA GLY A 43 8.77 11.91 -8.89
C GLY A 43 8.02 11.04 -9.89
N SER A 44 7.05 10.25 -9.42
CA SER A 44 6.24 9.42 -10.30
C SER A 44 5.15 10.22 -11.03
N PRO A 45 5.07 10.14 -12.37
CA PRO A 45 3.93 10.68 -13.12
C PRO A 45 2.63 9.91 -12.84
N ASN A 46 2.70 8.67 -12.36
CA ASN A 46 1.52 7.90 -11.96
C ASN A 46 0.92 8.41 -10.66
N CYS A 47 1.75 9.01 -9.78
CA CYS A 47 1.32 9.60 -8.52
C CYS A 47 1.00 11.10 -8.64
N ALA A 48 1.38 11.74 -9.75
CA ALA A 48 1.29 13.20 -9.92
C ALA A 48 -0.13 13.76 -9.80
N GLU A 49 -1.15 13.04 -10.29
CA GLU A 49 -2.56 13.47 -10.20
C GLU A 49 -3.00 13.60 -8.73
N PHE A 50 -2.70 12.58 -7.93
CA PHE A 50 -3.00 12.57 -6.51
C PHE A 50 -2.18 13.63 -5.75
N LEU A 51 -0.85 13.67 -5.98
CA LEU A 51 0.06 14.60 -5.31
C LEU A 51 -0.21 16.07 -5.67
N SER A 52 -0.87 16.34 -6.80
CA SER A 52 -1.23 17.71 -7.18
C SER A 52 -2.10 18.42 -6.14
N LYS A 53 -2.85 17.66 -5.33
CA LYS A 53 -3.67 18.15 -4.23
C LYS A 53 -2.85 18.59 -3.01
N TYR A 54 -1.61 18.15 -2.90
CA TYR A 54 -0.69 18.42 -1.80
C TYR A 54 0.41 19.41 -2.19
N LYS A 55 0.30 20.12 -3.33
CA LYS A 55 1.34 21.04 -3.83
C LYS A 55 1.73 22.18 -2.86
N SER A 56 0.92 22.43 -1.83
CA SER A 56 1.13 23.48 -0.83
C SER A 56 1.53 22.94 0.55
N ALA A 57 1.46 21.62 0.77
CA ALA A 57 1.66 20.97 2.08
C ALA A 57 2.61 19.78 1.92
N THR A 58 3.48 19.54 2.91
CA THR A 58 4.25 18.29 2.94
C THR A 58 3.25 17.13 2.99
N PRO A 59 3.36 16.12 2.11
CA PRO A 59 2.48 14.96 2.18
C PRO A 59 2.50 14.38 3.59
N GLU A 60 1.33 14.27 4.21
CA GLU A 60 1.20 13.66 5.52
C GLU A 60 1.69 12.21 5.51
N PRO A 61 2.04 11.63 6.67
CA PRO A 61 2.36 10.22 6.73
C PRO A 61 1.22 9.35 6.17
N ILE A 62 1.58 8.19 5.61
CA ILE A 62 0.64 7.13 5.26
C ILE A 62 -0.14 6.76 6.53
N GLN A 63 -1.46 6.93 6.50
CA GLN A 63 -2.35 6.61 7.62
C GLN A 63 -2.72 5.12 7.62
N GLU A 64 -2.98 4.57 6.44
CA GLU A 64 -3.48 3.22 6.31
C GLU A 64 -3.02 2.61 4.99
N ILE A 65 -2.70 1.31 5.06
CA ILE A 65 -2.44 0.48 3.90
C ILE A 65 -3.48 -0.63 3.91
N ARG A 66 -4.21 -0.77 2.81
CA ARG A 66 -5.12 -1.89 2.58
C ARG A 66 -4.58 -2.72 1.42
N ILE A 67 -4.80 -4.02 1.45
CA ILE A 67 -4.55 -4.88 0.31
C ILE A 67 -5.87 -5.38 -0.25
N HIS A 68 -6.12 -5.08 -1.52
CA HIS A 68 -7.23 -5.61 -2.29
C HIS A 68 -6.82 -6.92 -2.94
N TRP A 69 -7.56 -7.97 -2.62
CA TRP A 69 -7.22 -9.32 -3.05
C TRP A 69 -7.80 -9.61 -4.43
N SER A 70 -6.94 -10.01 -5.36
CA SER A 70 -7.37 -10.43 -6.68
C SER A 70 -8.08 -11.79 -6.60
N THR A 71 -9.30 -11.83 -7.12
CA THR A 71 -10.08 -13.07 -7.31
C THR A 71 -9.56 -13.88 -8.50
N ALA A 72 -8.83 -13.26 -9.42
CA ALA A 72 -8.19 -13.94 -10.56
C ALA A 72 -7.10 -14.94 -10.14
N CYS A 73 -6.70 -14.93 -8.87
CA CYS A 73 -5.76 -15.87 -8.27
C CYS A 73 -6.42 -17.16 -7.74
N GLY A 74 -7.67 -17.44 -8.12
CA GLY A 74 -8.42 -18.60 -7.62
C GLY A 74 -8.93 -18.42 -6.18
N ARG A 75 -8.94 -17.18 -5.68
CA ARG A 75 -9.53 -16.84 -4.38
C ARG A 75 -11.04 -16.72 -4.53
N ASP A 76 -11.78 -17.47 -3.73
CA ASP A 76 -13.23 -17.42 -3.69
C ASP A 76 -13.71 -16.09 -3.10
N ARG A 77 -14.50 -15.34 -3.86
CA ARG A 77 -15.08 -14.06 -3.45
C ARG A 77 -16.07 -14.19 -2.29
N ALA A 78 -16.66 -15.37 -2.07
CA ALA A 78 -17.54 -15.63 -0.94
C ALA A 78 -16.75 -15.82 0.37
N ALA A 79 -15.49 -16.26 0.29
CA ALA A 79 -14.65 -16.54 1.45
C ALA A 79 -13.62 -15.44 1.74
N TRP A 80 -13.15 -14.73 0.72
CA TRP A 80 -12.17 -13.65 0.87
C TRP A 80 -12.84 -12.30 1.07
N PRO A 81 -12.38 -11.50 2.04
CA PRO A 81 -12.83 -10.12 2.16
C PRO A 81 -12.38 -9.31 0.95
N GLU A 82 -13.06 -8.20 0.68
CA GLU A 82 -12.68 -7.27 -0.38
C GLU A 82 -11.25 -6.74 -0.19
N HIS A 83 -10.93 -6.36 1.05
CA HIS A 83 -9.60 -5.91 1.42
C HIS A 83 -9.20 -6.36 2.82
N THR A 84 -7.91 -6.35 3.09
CA THR A 84 -7.34 -6.53 4.43
C THR A 84 -6.55 -5.29 4.82
N VAL A 85 -6.74 -4.79 6.04
CA VAL A 85 -5.92 -3.72 6.62
C VAL A 85 -4.57 -4.29 7.03
N VAL A 86 -3.49 -3.67 6.56
CA VAL A 86 -2.12 -4.10 6.84
C VAL A 86 -1.67 -3.55 8.20
N THR A 87 -1.09 -4.42 9.02
CA THR A 87 -0.57 -4.11 10.36
C THR A 87 0.79 -4.78 10.54
N ASP A 88 1.62 -4.29 11.47
CA ASP A 88 2.93 -4.90 11.73
C ASP A 88 2.82 -6.39 12.10
N ARG A 89 1.69 -6.77 12.72
CA ARG A 89 1.42 -8.14 13.18
C ARG A 89 1.11 -9.10 12.03
N ASN A 90 0.40 -8.65 11.00
CA ASN A 90 -0.02 -9.51 9.88
C ASN A 90 0.88 -9.36 8.64
N TRP A 91 1.73 -8.33 8.59
CA TRP A 91 2.53 -8.00 7.41
C TRP A 91 3.44 -9.14 6.95
N GLY A 92 4.09 -9.83 7.87
CA GLY A 92 4.92 -11.00 7.53
C GLY A 92 4.13 -12.11 6.82
N ALA A 93 2.91 -12.39 7.27
CA ALA A 93 2.04 -13.39 6.63
C ALA A 93 1.49 -12.90 5.28
N ILE A 94 1.20 -11.59 5.16
CA ILE A 94 0.77 -10.98 3.90
C ILE A 94 1.86 -11.10 2.84
N ILE A 95 3.14 -10.90 3.19
CA ILE A 95 4.26 -11.10 2.26
C ILE A 95 4.28 -12.52 1.71
N GLU A 96 4.07 -13.53 2.54
CA GLU A 96 4.04 -14.93 2.08
C GLU A 96 2.86 -15.19 1.14
N LEU A 97 1.67 -14.61 1.41
CA LEU A 97 0.54 -14.69 0.49
C LEU A 97 0.82 -13.99 -0.85
N LEU A 98 1.48 -12.84 -0.82
CA LEU A 98 1.86 -12.09 -2.02
C LEU A 98 2.88 -12.85 -2.90
N LYS A 99 3.73 -13.68 -2.29
CA LYS A 99 4.68 -14.54 -3.03
C LYS A 99 3.98 -15.64 -3.82
N VAL A 100 2.77 -16.06 -3.43
CA VAL A 100 1.99 -17.09 -4.16
C VAL A 100 1.55 -16.57 -5.52
N ALA A 101 1.17 -15.29 -5.60
CA ALA A 101 0.72 -14.66 -6.84
C ALA A 101 1.31 -13.24 -7.00
N PRO A 102 2.61 -13.12 -7.31
CA PRO A 102 3.29 -11.83 -7.35
C PRO A 102 2.66 -10.86 -8.34
N GLY A 103 2.45 -9.61 -7.91
CA GLY A 103 1.92 -8.53 -8.76
C GLY A 103 0.44 -8.64 -9.13
N LYS A 104 -0.32 -9.56 -8.51
CA LYS A 104 -1.77 -9.68 -8.76
C LYS A 104 -2.63 -8.85 -7.81
N ASP A 105 -2.17 -8.72 -6.57
CA ASP A 105 -2.86 -7.95 -5.52
C ASP A 105 -2.43 -6.48 -5.55
N VAL A 106 -3.33 -5.60 -5.13
CA VAL A 106 -3.11 -4.15 -5.17
C VAL A 106 -3.15 -3.58 -3.76
N LEU A 107 -2.09 -2.87 -3.38
CA LEU A 107 -2.05 -2.09 -2.16
C LEU A 107 -2.74 -0.74 -2.39
N GLU A 108 -3.74 -0.42 -1.59
CA GLU A 108 -4.32 0.90 -1.52
C GLU A 108 -3.65 1.68 -0.40
N ILE A 109 -3.12 2.86 -0.74
CA ILE A 109 -2.41 3.73 0.19
C ILE A 109 -3.28 4.94 0.51
N LYS A 110 -3.69 5.04 1.77
CA LYS A 110 -4.40 6.21 2.28
C LYS A 110 -3.40 7.15 2.93
N MET A 111 -3.20 8.31 2.31
CA MET A 111 -2.43 9.41 2.91
C MET A 111 -3.28 10.18 3.90
N GLY A 112 -2.63 10.80 4.88
CA GLY A 112 -3.32 11.73 5.74
C GLY A 112 -3.74 13.02 5.04
N THR A 113 -4.86 13.57 5.49
CA THR A 113 -5.36 14.87 5.05
C THR A 113 -5.59 15.73 6.28
N GLU A 114 -4.74 16.73 6.52
CA GLU A 114 -5.15 17.85 7.35
C GLU A 114 -6.32 18.55 6.63
N GLY A 115 -7.53 18.48 7.22
CA GLY A 115 -8.66 19.31 6.78
C GLY A 115 -10.08 18.74 6.88
N VAL A 116 -10.29 17.44 7.06
CA VAL A 116 -11.64 16.89 7.32
C VAL A 116 -11.56 15.68 8.25
N GLY A 117 -11.85 15.87 9.53
CA GLY A 117 -12.10 14.77 10.48
C GLY A 117 -10.97 14.42 11.45
N ALA A 118 -10.32 15.41 12.06
CA ALA A 118 -9.52 15.19 13.28
C ALA A 118 -10.43 14.97 14.50
N GLU A 119 -11.26 13.93 14.46
CA GLU A 119 -11.97 13.39 15.62
C GLU A 119 -12.15 11.89 15.38
N LEU A 120 -11.69 11.07 16.33
CA LEU A 120 -11.53 9.60 16.29
C LEU A 120 -10.26 9.17 15.51
N VAL A 121 -9.20 8.63 16.11
CA VAL A 121 -9.14 7.64 17.20
C VAL A 121 -7.82 7.83 17.94
N ALA A 122 -7.91 8.20 19.22
CA ALA A 122 -6.90 7.87 20.21
C ALA A 122 -7.37 6.61 20.92
N ILE A 123 -6.85 5.44 20.53
CA ILE A 123 -6.75 4.21 21.34
C ILE A 123 -5.50 3.45 20.88
#